data_AF-A0A5R9KML5-F1
#
_entry.id   AF-A0A5R9KML5-F1
#
_cell.length_a   1.000
_cell.length_b   1.000
_cell.length_c   1.000
_cell.angle_alpha   90.00
_cell.angle_beta   90.00
_cell.angle_gamma   90.00
#
_symmetry.space_group_name_H-M   'P 1'
#
loop_
_entity.id
_entity.type
_entity.pdbx_description
1 polymer ?
#
loop_
_entity_poly.entity_id
_entity_poly.type
_entity_poly.pdbx_seq_one_letter_code
_entity_poly.pdbx_strand_id
1 'polypeptide(L)'
;MENTIYVDFKSLRQAYIEVKTFIEYEVGSNVSSLNTKIEDDLGCAGDDNYDLLDKFVSKYELDYADFDYSKHFLSEGEITSPLLTLLTLPILVIMLIICILTFGKINLFKVKLISSWQRQTLDMTFGDMLTWYLTRKYCLRADARFKLMNRSN
;
A
#
# COMPACT_ATOMS: atom_id res chain seq x y z
N MET A 1 -0.01 23.43 -3.27
CA MET A 1 -1.10 24.21 -3.90
C MET A 1 -2.30 23.29 -3.98
N GLU A 2 -3.45 23.71 -3.48
CA GLU A 2 -4.63 22.85 -3.34
C GLU A 2 -5.35 22.73 -4.69
N ASN A 3 -5.51 21.51 -5.22
CA ASN A 3 -6.05 21.29 -6.56
C ASN A 3 -7.57 21.10 -6.49
N THR A 4 -8.35 22.03 -7.04
CA THR A 4 -9.82 21.93 -7.04
C THR A 4 -10.30 21.19 -8.29
N ILE A 5 -10.92 20.03 -8.08
CA ILE A 5 -11.43 19.16 -9.14
C ILE A 5 -12.94 19.29 -9.18
N TYR A 6 -13.46 19.69 -10.33
CA TYR A 6 -14.89 19.78 -10.59
C TYR A 6 -15.36 18.48 -11.24
N VAL A 7 -16.32 17.81 -10.62
CA VAL A 7 -16.81 16.51 -11.09
C VAL A 7 -18.31 16.37 -10.80
N ASP A 8 -19.06 15.74 -11.70
CA ASP A 8 -20.45 15.41 -11.41
C ASP A 8 -20.54 14.14 -10.55
N PHE A 9 -21.61 14.02 -9.77
CA PHE A 9 -21.78 12.91 -8.83
C PHE A 9 -21.78 11.54 -9.52
N LYS A 10 -22.37 11.44 -10.72
CA LYS A 10 -22.46 10.17 -11.46
C LYS A 10 -21.06 9.70 -11.86
N SER A 11 -20.25 10.60 -12.41
CA SER A 11 -18.86 10.33 -12.80
C SER A 11 -18.00 9.96 -11.60
N LEU A 12 -18.13 10.69 -10.49
CA LEU A 12 -17.39 10.39 -9.26
C LEU A 12 -17.77 9.02 -8.67
N ARG A 13 -19.06 8.70 -8.63
CA ARG A 13 -19.55 7.40 -8.15
C ARG A 13 -19.05 6.25 -9.03
N GLN A 14 -19.05 6.44 -10.35
CA GLN A 14 -18.56 5.42 -11.27
C GLN A 14 -17.06 5.18 -11.09
N ALA A 15 -16.27 6.26 -10.96
CA ALA A 15 -14.84 6.17 -10.69
C ALA A 15 -14.54 5.44 -9.37
N TYR A 16 -15.30 5.74 -8.32
CA TYR A 16 -15.19 5.06 -7.04
C TYR A 16 -15.39 3.54 -7.19
N ILE A 17 -16.47 3.13 -7.87
CA ILE A 17 -16.78 1.71 -8.07
C ILE A 17 -15.68 1.04 -8.91
N GLU A 18 -15.27 1.66 -10.01
CA GLU A 18 -14.25 1.12 -10.91
C GLU A 18 -12.91 0.88 -10.21
N VAL A 19 -12.39 1.90 -9.53
CA VAL A 19 -11.09 1.80 -8.83
C VAL A 19 -11.19 0.83 -7.65
N LYS A 20 -12.29 0.86 -6.89
CA LYS A 20 -12.51 -0.09 -5.79
C LYS A 20 -12.52 -1.52 -6.30
N THR A 21 -13.32 -1.81 -7.33
CA THR A 21 -13.39 -3.16 -7.90
C THR A 21 -12.06 -3.63 -8.46
N PHE A 22 -11.29 -2.73 -9.10
CA PHE A 22 -9.94 -3.05 -9.55
C PHE A 22 -9.02 -3.46 -8.40
N ILE A 23 -8.92 -2.65 -7.34
CA ILE A 23 -8.03 -2.94 -6.20
C ILE A 23 -8.45 -4.22 -5.49
N GLU A 24 -9.75 -4.39 -5.23
CA GLU A 24 -10.26 -5.59 -4.53
C GLU A 24 -10.03 -6.87 -5.35
N TYR A 25 -10.06 -6.77 -6.67
CA TYR A 25 -9.75 -7.89 -7.56
C TYR A 25 -8.26 -8.24 -7.55
N GLU A 26 -7.38 -7.25 -7.71
CA GLU A 26 -5.93 -7.49 -7.77
C GLU A 26 -5.35 -7.93 -6.43
N VAL A 27 -5.83 -7.36 -5.31
CA VAL A 27 -5.28 -7.64 -3.97
C VAL A 27 -6.02 -8.77 -3.25
N GLY A 28 -7.23 -9.13 -3.67
CA GLY A 28 -8.05 -10.15 -3.02
C GLY A 28 -8.55 -9.75 -1.62
N SER A 29 -8.47 -8.47 -1.26
CA SER A 29 -8.88 -7.89 0.02
C SER A 29 -9.86 -6.74 -0.18
N ASN A 30 -10.73 -6.49 0.80
CA ASN A 30 -11.78 -5.47 0.69
C ASN A 30 -11.27 -4.07 1.05
N VAL A 31 -11.67 -3.08 0.26
CA VAL A 31 -11.44 -1.66 0.54
C VAL A 31 -12.56 -1.12 1.42
N SER A 32 -12.21 -0.73 2.64
CA SER A 32 -13.18 -0.31 3.67
C SER A 32 -13.48 1.19 3.65
N SER A 33 -12.52 2.03 3.23
CA SER A 33 -12.68 3.49 3.19
C SER A 33 -11.69 4.16 2.23
N LEU A 34 -11.85 5.46 2.00
CA LEU A 34 -10.87 6.27 1.25
C LEU A 34 -9.48 6.29 1.89
N ASN A 35 -9.38 6.02 3.19
CA ASN A 35 -8.12 6.00 3.93
C ASN A 35 -7.49 4.61 3.99
N THR A 36 -8.13 3.60 3.40
CA THR A 36 -7.57 2.25 3.34
C THR A 36 -6.23 2.31 2.63
N LYS A 37 -5.19 1.88 3.32
CA LYS A 37 -3.81 1.87 2.87
C LYS A 37 -3.49 0.63 2.03
N ILE A 38 -2.69 0.80 0.98
CA ILE A 38 -2.37 -0.29 0.06
C ILE A 38 -1.45 -1.31 0.75
N GLU A 39 -0.42 -0.87 1.44
CA GLU A 39 0.51 -1.79 2.13
C GLU A 39 -0.01 -2.19 3.51
N ASP A 40 -0.27 -1.23 4.39
CA ASP A 40 -0.59 -1.51 5.81
C ASP A 40 -1.94 -2.24 6.01
N ASP A 41 -2.98 -1.85 5.25
CA ASP A 41 -4.33 -2.40 5.46
C ASP A 41 -4.65 -3.57 4.51
N LEU A 42 -4.16 -3.52 3.27
CA LEU A 42 -4.43 -4.57 2.27
C LEU A 42 -3.30 -5.61 2.17
N GLY A 43 -2.16 -5.38 2.83
CA GLY A 43 -1.02 -6.31 2.83
C GLY A 43 -0.26 -6.37 1.50
N CYS A 44 -0.45 -5.38 0.62
CA CYS A 44 0.18 -5.32 -0.69
C CYS A 44 1.55 -4.64 -0.54
N ALA A 45 2.62 -5.44 -0.42
CA ALA A 45 3.97 -4.97 -0.10
C ALA A 45 4.99 -5.38 -1.18
N GLY A 46 6.07 -4.62 -1.32
CA GLY A 46 7.18 -4.95 -2.22
C GLY A 46 6.74 -5.14 -3.66
N ASP A 47 7.07 -6.29 -4.24
CA ASP A 47 6.74 -6.59 -5.63
C ASP A 47 5.23 -6.62 -5.89
N ASP A 48 4.41 -6.95 -4.88
CA ASP A 48 2.95 -6.99 -5.02
C ASP A 48 2.36 -5.60 -5.29
N ASN A 49 2.79 -4.57 -4.54
CA ASN A 49 2.29 -3.21 -4.77
C ASN A 49 2.91 -2.59 -6.02
N TYR A 50 4.12 -3.00 -6.41
CA TYR A 50 4.70 -2.59 -7.68
C TYR A 50 3.87 -3.10 -8.85
N ASP A 51 3.52 -4.41 -8.86
CA ASP A 51 2.69 -5.02 -9.90
C ASP A 51 1.26 -4.42 -9.94
N LEU A 52 0.65 -4.18 -8.77
CA LEU A 52 -0.63 -3.50 -8.67
C LEU A 52 -0.60 -2.11 -9.35
N LEU A 53 0.45 -1.33 -9.09
CA LEU A 53 0.59 0.01 -9.64
C LEU A 53 0.88 -0.01 -11.15
N ASP A 54 1.74 -0.92 -11.61
CA ASP A 54 2.04 -1.07 -13.03
C ASP A 54 0.78 -1.43 -13.83
N LYS A 55 -0.01 -2.40 -13.33
CA LYS A 55 -1.31 -2.75 -13.90
C LYS A 55 -2.29 -1.58 -13.86
N PHE A 56 -2.34 -0.82 -12.77
CA PHE A 56 -3.25 0.31 -12.62
C PHE A 56 -2.94 1.43 -13.62
N VAL A 57 -1.67 1.82 -13.69
CA VAL A 57 -1.18 2.86 -14.60
C VAL A 57 -1.36 2.43 -16.06
N SER A 58 -1.01 1.19 -16.38
CA SER A 58 -1.14 0.65 -17.73
C SER A 58 -2.59 0.50 -18.18
N LYS A 59 -3.47 -0.05 -17.33
CA LYS A 59 -4.88 -0.28 -17.65
C LYS A 59 -5.63 1.03 -17.94
N TYR A 60 -5.28 2.10 -17.23
CA TYR A 60 -5.98 3.38 -17.31
C TYR A 60 -5.16 4.49 -18.00
N GLU A 61 -4.02 4.15 -18.61
CA GLU A 61 -3.13 5.09 -19.32
C GLU A 61 -2.84 6.36 -18.49
N LEU A 62 -2.43 6.18 -17.23
CA LEU A 62 -2.22 7.27 -16.28
C LEU A 62 -0.83 7.90 -16.41
N ASP A 63 -0.75 9.20 -16.18
CA ASP A 63 0.53 9.90 -16.07
C ASP A 63 1.16 9.61 -14.70
N TYR A 64 2.36 9.03 -14.72
CA TYR A 64 3.15 8.65 -13.55
C TYR A 64 4.43 9.47 -13.38
N ALA A 65 4.65 10.52 -14.19
CA ALA A 65 5.89 11.30 -14.17
C ALA A 65 6.22 11.89 -12.78
N ASP A 66 5.19 12.27 -12.02
CA ASP A 66 5.32 12.86 -10.68
C ASP A 66 5.19 11.83 -9.54
N PHE A 67 5.08 10.54 -9.85
CA PHE A 67 4.97 9.48 -8.84
C PHE A 67 6.36 8.96 -8.43
N ASP A 68 6.66 9.02 -7.14
CA ASP A 68 7.90 8.48 -6.55
C ASP A 68 7.59 7.24 -5.72
N TYR A 69 7.81 6.06 -6.30
CA TYR A 69 7.57 4.78 -5.64
C TYR A 69 8.30 4.67 -4.30
N SER A 70 9.56 5.08 -4.25
CA SER A 70 10.38 5.01 -3.02
C SER A 70 9.84 5.93 -1.93
N LYS A 71 9.04 6.94 -2.22
CA LYS A 71 8.39 7.74 -1.18
C LYS A 71 7.20 7.01 -0.53
N HIS A 72 6.53 6.14 -1.27
CA HIS A 72 5.28 5.49 -0.87
C HIS A 72 5.46 4.08 -0.34
N PHE A 73 6.40 3.30 -0.87
CA PHE A 73 6.53 1.88 -0.57
C PHE A 73 7.99 1.49 -0.37
N LEU A 74 8.22 0.43 0.41
CA LEU A 74 9.50 -0.24 0.48
C LEU A 74 9.64 -1.20 -0.70
N SER A 75 10.83 -1.29 -1.29
CA SER A 75 11.11 -2.37 -2.24
C SER A 75 11.26 -3.71 -1.51
N GLU A 76 11.08 -4.83 -2.22
CA GLU A 76 11.25 -6.18 -1.65
C GLU A 76 12.60 -6.38 -0.96
N GLY A 77 13.67 -5.77 -1.50
CA GLY A 77 15.01 -5.79 -0.91
C GLY A 77 15.21 -4.87 0.32
N GLU A 78 14.29 -3.95 0.58
CA GLU A 78 14.23 -3.17 1.82
C GLU A 78 13.34 -3.87 2.86
N ILE A 79 12.32 -4.61 2.41
CA ILE A 79 11.47 -5.45 3.25
C ILE A 79 12.27 -6.62 3.79
N THR A 80 12.96 -7.32 2.89
CA THR A 80 13.82 -8.46 3.21
C THR A 80 15.26 -7.97 3.29
N SER A 81 15.92 -8.12 4.44
CA SER A 81 17.36 -7.88 4.54
C SER A 81 18.07 -9.23 4.63
N PRO A 82 18.60 -9.78 3.51
CA PRO A 82 19.17 -11.11 3.48
C PRO A 82 20.30 -11.30 4.50
N LEU A 83 21.10 -10.25 4.75
CA LEU A 83 22.18 -10.26 5.72
C LEU A 83 21.67 -10.39 7.16
N LEU A 84 20.62 -9.63 7.53
CA LEU A 84 20.00 -9.72 8.85
C LEU A 84 19.30 -11.08 9.02
N THR A 85 18.61 -11.56 8.00
CA THR A 85 18.00 -12.90 8.00
C THR A 85 19.06 -13.99 8.20
N LEU A 86 20.21 -13.89 7.51
CA LEU A 86 21.31 -14.83 7.68
C LEU A 86 21.94 -14.76 9.08
N LEU A 87 22.14 -13.55 9.63
CA LEU A 87 22.72 -13.34 10.96
C LEU A 87 21.81 -13.82 12.09
N THR A 88 20.49 -13.77 11.88
CA THR A 88 19.51 -14.17 12.90
C THR A 88 19.15 -15.66 12.84
N LEU A 89 19.43 -16.34 11.73
CA LEU A 89 19.20 -17.78 11.58
C LEU A 89 19.85 -18.62 12.71
N PRO A 90 21.13 -18.42 13.08
CA PRO A 90 21.74 -19.17 14.19
C PRO A 90 21.07 -18.90 15.54
N ILE A 91 20.61 -17.66 15.77
CA ILE A 91 19.92 -17.28 17.00
C ILE A 91 18.55 -17.98 17.07
N LEU A 92 17.84 -18.07 15.94
CA LEU A 92 16.59 -18.81 15.80
C LEU A 92 16.77 -20.31 16.13
N VAL A 93 17.87 -20.91 15.67
CA VAL A 93 18.23 -22.30 16.01
C VAL A 93 18.47 -22.46 17.51
N ILE A 94 19.20 -21.54 18.14
CA ILE A 94 19.42 -21.56 19.60
C ILE A 94 18.09 -21.42 20.36
N MET A 95 17.22 -20.50 19.95
CA MET A 95 15.90 -20.31 20.56
C MET A 95 15.02 -21.55 20.43
N LEU A 96 15.06 -22.24 19.28
CA LEU A 96 14.37 -23.50 19.06
C LEU A 96 14.91 -24.59 20.00
N ILE A 97 16.23 -24.72 20.13
CA ILE A 97 16.86 -25.68 21.05
C ILE A 97 16.42 -25.42 22.49
N ILE A 98 16.43 -24.16 22.95
CA ILE A 98 15.98 -23.79 24.31
C ILE A 98 14.48 -24.11 24.49
N CYS A 99 13.65 -23.82 23.50
CA CYS A 99 12.22 -24.16 23.55
C CYS A 99 12.01 -25.68 23.70
N ILE A 100 12.75 -26.49 22.95
CA ILE A 100 12.71 -27.96 23.05
C ILE A 100 13.18 -28.43 24.43
N LEU A 101 14.33 -27.93 24.92
CA LEU A 101 14.90 -28.31 26.23
C LEU A 101 13.99 -27.91 27.41
N THR A 102 13.20 -26.86 27.25
CA THR A 102 12.28 -26.38 28.28
C THR A 102 10.87 -26.96 28.13
N PHE A 103 10.67 -27.94 27.23
CA PHE A 103 9.36 -28.53 26.92
C PHE A 103 8.29 -27.48 26.59
N GLY A 104 8.67 -26.42 25.88
CA GLY A 104 7.76 -25.33 25.50
C GLY A 104 7.31 -24.42 26.66
N LYS A 105 7.86 -24.58 27.87
CA LYS A 105 7.55 -23.69 29.01
C LYS A 105 8.05 -22.26 28.78
N ILE A 106 9.09 -22.09 27.96
CA ILE A 106 9.61 -20.78 27.56
C ILE A 106 9.36 -20.58 26.07
N ASN A 107 8.47 -19.64 25.71
CA ASN A 107 8.24 -19.26 24.32
C ASN A 107 9.07 -18.03 23.96
N LEU A 108 10.28 -18.26 23.47
CA LEU A 108 11.20 -17.20 23.05
C LEU A 108 10.82 -16.59 21.70
N PHE A 109 9.98 -17.25 20.87
CA PHE A 109 9.57 -16.77 19.55
C PHE A 109 8.73 -15.48 19.57
N LYS A 110 8.25 -15.05 20.75
CA LYS A 110 7.59 -13.75 20.92
C LYS A 110 8.57 -12.57 20.91
N VAL A 111 9.87 -12.81 21.06
CA VAL A 111 10.89 -11.76 21.01
C VAL A 111 11.09 -11.38 19.56
N LYS A 112 10.70 -10.14 19.19
CA LYS A 112 11.11 -9.53 17.91
C LYS A 112 12.62 -9.32 17.94
N LEU A 113 13.36 -10.30 17.43
CA LEU A 113 14.83 -10.29 17.41
C LEU A 113 15.39 -9.22 16.46
N ILE A 114 14.59 -8.84 15.45
CA ILE A 114 14.92 -7.80 14.48
C ILE A 114 13.90 -6.68 14.67
N SER A 115 14.35 -5.52 15.14
CA SER A 115 13.63 -4.27 14.92
C SER A 115 13.74 -3.95 13.42
N SER A 116 12.63 -3.69 12.74
CA SER A 116 12.66 -3.27 11.35
C SER A 116 13.40 -1.94 11.26
N TRP A 117 14.65 -1.97 10.77
CA TRP A 117 15.42 -0.77 10.39
C TRP A 117 14.91 -0.21 9.05
N GLN A 118 13.62 -0.34 8.81
CA GLN A 118 12.97 0.09 7.60
C GLN A 118 12.76 1.59 7.70
N ARG A 119 13.01 2.29 6.59
CA ARG A 119 12.61 3.68 6.48
C ARG A 119 11.10 3.80 6.59
N GLN A 120 10.63 4.93 7.09
CA GLN A 120 9.20 5.23 7.08
C GLN A 120 8.77 5.55 5.65
N THR A 121 7.63 4.99 5.26
CA THR A 121 6.94 5.25 4.00
C THR A 121 5.64 6.00 4.27
N LEU A 122 5.14 6.71 3.27
CA LEU A 122 3.82 7.34 3.36
C LEU A 122 2.67 6.34 3.18
N ASP A 123 2.93 5.20 2.52
CA ASP A 123 1.91 4.35 1.89
C ASP A 123 1.12 5.14 0.82
N MET A 124 0.30 4.45 0.04
CA MET A 124 -0.79 5.08 -0.69
C MET A 124 -2.11 4.65 -0.08
N THR A 125 -3.10 5.52 -0.21
CA THR A 125 -4.48 5.18 0.13
C THR A 125 -5.28 4.89 -1.13
N PHE A 126 -6.39 4.17 -0.96
CA PHE A 126 -7.42 4.06 -1.99
C PHE A 126 -7.87 5.44 -2.50
N GLY A 127 -7.96 6.43 -1.62
CA GLY A 127 -8.26 7.82 -1.98
C GLY A 127 -7.25 8.42 -2.94
N ASP A 128 -5.95 8.11 -2.79
CA ASP A 128 -4.90 8.57 -3.70
C ASP A 128 -5.06 7.93 -5.08
N MET A 129 -5.28 6.61 -5.14
CA MET A 129 -5.53 5.91 -6.41
C MET A 129 -6.79 6.44 -7.11
N LEU A 130 -7.87 6.69 -6.37
CA LEU A 130 -9.09 7.28 -6.91
C LEU A 130 -8.85 8.70 -7.46
N THR A 131 -8.05 9.49 -6.76
CA THR A 131 -7.71 10.86 -7.19
C THR A 131 -6.84 10.83 -8.44
N TRP A 132 -5.87 9.91 -8.50
CA TRP A 132 -5.02 9.70 -9.67
C TRP A 132 -5.86 9.29 -10.89
N TYR A 133 -6.79 8.34 -10.71
CA TYR A 133 -7.72 7.94 -11.77
C TYR A 133 -8.55 9.11 -12.30
N LEU A 134 -9.09 9.95 -11.41
CA LEU A 134 -9.96 11.08 -11.79
C LEU A 134 -9.21 12.22 -12.48
N THR A 135 -7.97 12.50 -12.04
CA THR A 135 -7.18 13.62 -12.55
C THR A 135 -6.23 13.23 -13.68
N ARG A 136 -6.06 11.92 -13.92
CA ARG A 136 -5.06 11.33 -14.81
C ARG A 136 -3.61 11.60 -14.42
N LYS A 137 -3.37 12.24 -13.28
CA LYS A 137 -2.04 12.61 -12.77
C LYS A 137 -1.92 12.25 -11.31
N TYR A 138 -0.73 11.84 -10.90
CA TYR A 138 -0.52 11.50 -9.51
C TYR A 138 -0.62 12.74 -8.61
N CYS A 139 -1.46 12.67 -7.58
CA CYS A 139 -1.45 13.60 -6.46
C CYS A 139 -2.07 12.94 -5.22
N LEU A 140 -1.68 13.42 -4.05
CA LEU A 140 -2.27 12.97 -2.79
C LEU A 140 -3.73 13.42 -2.72
N ARG A 141 -4.59 12.55 -2.21
CA ARG A 141 -5.99 12.85 -1.91
C ARG A 141 -6.12 14.04 -0.99
N ALA A 142 -5.20 14.21 -0.05
CA ALA A 142 -5.16 15.35 0.88
C ALA A 142 -4.97 16.69 0.16
N ASP A 143 -4.30 16.70 -1.00
CA ASP A 143 -4.04 17.90 -1.79
C ASP A 143 -5.18 18.24 -2.76
N ALA A 144 -6.18 17.35 -2.88
CA ALA A 144 -7.30 17.48 -3.81
C ALA A 144 -8.60 17.86 -3.11
N ARG A 145 -9.32 18.85 -3.67
CA ARG A 145 -10.69 19.20 -3.27
C ARG A 145 -11.67 18.94 -4.37
N PHE A 146 -12.63 18.06 -4.13
CA PHE A 146 -13.70 17.78 -5.07
C PHE A 146 -14.88 18.73 -4.86
N LYS A 147 -15.31 19.41 -5.92
CA LYS A 147 -16.54 20.21 -5.94
C LYS A 147 -17.53 19.56 -6.89
N LEU A 148 -18.70 19.23 -6.37
CA LEU A 148 -19.78 18.65 -7.15
C LEU A 148 -20.36 19.70 -8.09
N MET A 149 -20.37 19.39 -9.38
CA MET A 149 -21.10 20.18 -10.36
C MET A 149 -22.56 19.75 -10.36
N ASN A 150 -23.47 20.70 -10.16
CA ASN A 150 -24.87 20.47 -10.49
C ASN A 150 -24.98 20.39 -12.00
N ARG A 151 -25.36 19.22 -12.53
CA ARG A 151 -25.96 19.18 -13.87
C ARG A 151 -27.35 19.79 -13.74
N SER A 152 -27.53 21.00 -14.22
CA SER A 152 -28.86 21.47 -14.60
C SER A 152 -29.34 20.54 -15.72
N ASN A 153 -30.43 19.82 -15.45
CA ASN A 153 -31.21 18.90 -16.28
C ASN A 153 -30.77 18.71 -17.74
#